data_AF-A0A1X9RJX7-F1
#
_entry.id   AF-A0A1X9RJX7-F1
#
_cell.length_a   1.000
_cell.length_b   1.000
_cell.length_c   1.000
_cell.angle_alpha   90.00
_cell.angle_beta   90.00
_cell.angle_gamma   90.00
#
_symmetry.space_group_name_H-M   'P 1'
#
loop_
_entity.id
_entity.type
_entity.pdbx_description
1 polymer ?
#
loop_
_entity_poly.entity_id
_entity_poly.type
_entity_poly.pdbx_seq_one_letter_code
_entity_poly.pdbx_strand_id
1 'polypeptide(L)'
;NPALEAFGNAKTLRNDNSSRFGKFIRIHFGTSGKLSSADIETYLLEKSRCTFQLKAERNYHIFYQILSNQKPELLDMLLITNNPYDYSYISQGEVTVASINDSEELLATDSAFDVLGFTPEEKMGVYKLTGAIMHYGNMRFKQKQREEQAEPDGTEAADKTAYLMGLNSADLIKGLCHPRVKVGNEYVTKGQSVDQV
;
A
#
# COMPACT_ATOMS: atom_id res chain seq x y z
N ASN A 1 9.29 16.19 -4.93
CA ASN A 1 7.85 15.87 -5.13
C ASN A 1 7.41 14.91 -4.04
N PRO A 2 7.20 15.39 -2.80
CA PRO A 2 7.09 14.51 -1.63
C PRO A 2 6.02 13.42 -1.76
N ALA A 3 4.80 13.77 -2.19
CA ALA A 3 3.72 12.81 -2.36
C ALA A 3 4.03 11.69 -3.38
N LEU A 4 4.57 12.02 -4.56
CA LEU A 4 4.91 11.00 -5.56
C LEU A 4 6.10 10.13 -5.14
N GLU A 5 7.05 10.70 -4.39
CA GLU A 5 8.22 9.97 -3.93
C GLU A 5 7.87 9.04 -2.76
N ALA A 6 7.01 9.46 -1.84
CA ALA A 6 6.51 8.61 -0.75
C ALA A 6 5.86 7.32 -1.26
N PHE A 7 5.02 7.42 -2.30
CA PHE A 7 4.26 6.28 -2.85
C PHE A 7 4.96 5.55 -4.00
N GLY A 8 5.99 6.13 -4.60
CA GLY A 8 6.60 5.62 -5.82
C GLY A 8 8.09 5.33 -5.71
N ASN A 9 8.76 5.81 -4.67
CA ASN A 9 10.17 5.52 -4.43
C ASN A 9 10.35 4.49 -3.31
N ALA A 10 11.44 3.74 -3.40
CA ALA A 10 11.86 2.77 -2.41
C ALA A 10 13.38 2.64 -2.40
N LYS A 11 13.92 2.07 -1.32
CA LYS A 11 15.34 1.73 -1.21
C LYS A 11 15.66 0.45 -1.97
N THR A 12 16.70 0.49 -2.79
CA THR A 12 17.26 -0.65 -3.54
C THR A 12 18.70 -0.91 -3.11
N LEU A 13 19.36 -1.95 -3.66
CA LEU A 13 20.77 -2.22 -3.38
C LEU A 13 21.73 -1.07 -3.76
N ARG A 14 21.38 -0.24 -4.75
CA ARG A 14 22.28 0.77 -5.33
C ARG A 14 21.84 2.20 -5.08
N ASN A 15 20.59 2.41 -4.66
CA ASN A 15 20.02 3.74 -4.48
C ASN A 15 18.97 3.68 -3.36
N ASP A 16 19.17 4.50 -2.35
CA ASP A 16 18.33 4.61 -1.16
C ASP A 16 16.96 5.24 -1.43
N ASN A 17 16.84 6.06 -2.48
CA ASN A 17 15.60 6.75 -2.89
C ASN A 17 15.35 6.53 -4.39
N SER A 18 15.13 5.27 -4.78
CA SER A 18 14.95 4.87 -6.18
C SER A 18 13.48 4.93 -6.60
N SER A 19 13.16 5.71 -7.63
CA SER A 19 11.83 5.66 -8.25
C SER A 19 11.57 4.30 -8.90
N ARG A 20 10.46 3.67 -8.50
CA ARG A 20 9.99 2.36 -9.00
C ARG A 20 8.80 2.49 -9.93
N PHE A 21 8.69 3.66 -10.56
CA PHE A 21 7.73 4.01 -11.59
C PHE A 21 8.38 5.01 -12.54
N GLY A 22 7.93 5.01 -13.78
CA GLY A 22 8.26 6.04 -14.75
C GLY A 22 7.35 7.25 -14.62
N LYS A 23 7.90 8.43 -14.88
CA LYS A 23 7.18 9.70 -14.87
C LYS A 23 7.54 10.52 -16.10
N PHE A 24 6.54 10.91 -16.88
CA PHE A 24 6.67 11.84 -17.98
C PHE A 24 5.97 13.14 -17.60
N ILE A 25 6.74 14.21 -17.43
CA ILE A 25 6.24 15.51 -16.99
C ILE A 25 6.20 16.42 -18.20
N ARG A 26 5.00 16.86 -18.59
CA ARG A 26 4.81 17.91 -19.59
C ARG A 26 4.63 19.24 -18.89
N ILE A 27 5.45 20.22 -19.27
CA ILE A 27 5.42 21.57 -18.73
C ILE A 27 4.91 22.49 -19.83
N HIS A 28 3.80 23.17 -19.58
CA HIS A 28 3.14 24.04 -20.54
C HIS A 28 3.46 25.51 -20.25
N PHE A 29 3.92 26.22 -21.27
CA PHE A 29 4.20 27.65 -21.21
C PHE A 29 3.13 28.42 -21.95
N GLY A 30 2.66 29.51 -21.35
CA GLY A 30 1.71 30.43 -21.98
C GLY A 30 2.38 31.25 -23.09
N THR A 31 1.58 32.03 -23.82
CA THR A 31 2.05 32.89 -24.92
C THR A 31 3.09 33.94 -24.50
N SER A 32 3.13 34.29 -23.20
CA SER A 32 4.13 35.20 -22.61
C SER A 32 5.44 34.51 -22.18
N GLY A 33 5.58 33.20 -22.40
CA GLY A 33 6.73 32.40 -21.98
C GLY A 33 6.77 32.06 -20.47
N LYS A 34 5.71 32.38 -19.72
CA LYS A 34 5.57 32.00 -18.31
C LYS A 34 4.96 30.61 -18.17
N LEU A 35 5.32 29.91 -17.09
CA LEU A 35 4.70 28.63 -16.72
C LEU A 35 3.19 28.82 -16.56
N SER A 36 2.40 28.01 -17.26
CA SER A 36 0.93 28.08 -17.25
C SER A 36 0.30 26.86 -16.58
N SER A 37 0.81 25.66 -16.89
CA SER A 37 0.32 24.41 -16.32
C SER A 37 1.37 23.32 -16.46
N ALA A 38 1.14 22.18 -15.81
CA ALA A 38 1.92 20.97 -16.00
C ALA A 38 1.00 19.76 -15.86
N ASP A 39 1.35 18.67 -16.54
CA ASP A 39 0.70 17.38 -16.36
C ASP A 39 1.76 16.27 -16.22
N ILE A 40 1.40 15.21 -15.50
CA ILE A 40 2.29 14.10 -15.21
C ILE A 40 1.60 12.81 -15.63
N GLU A 41 2.22 12.11 -16.57
CA GLU A 41 1.83 10.74 -16.94
C GLU A 41 2.76 9.76 -16.21
N THR A 42 2.18 8.83 -15.46
CA THR A 42 2.92 7.78 -14.75
C THR A 42 2.77 6.45 -15.46
N TYR A 43 3.84 5.65 -15.45
CA TYR A 43 3.86 4.35 -16.12
C TYR A 43 4.68 3.33 -15.33
N LEU A 44 4.30 2.06 -15.46
CA LEU A 44 5.08 0.91 -14.97
C LEU A 44 5.48 0.98 -13.48
N LEU A 45 4.51 1.22 -12.58
CA LEU A 45 4.75 1.02 -11.14
C LEU A 45 5.13 -0.45 -10.89
N GLU A 46 6.21 -0.68 -10.14
CA GLU A 46 6.64 -2.02 -9.71
C GLU A 46 5.68 -2.57 -8.63
N LYS A 47 4.56 -3.14 -9.09
CA LYS A 47 3.50 -3.66 -8.20
C LYS A 47 3.97 -4.78 -7.27
N SER A 48 4.91 -5.61 -7.72
CA SER A 48 5.45 -6.72 -6.91
C SER A 48 6.12 -6.26 -5.62
N ARG A 49 6.65 -5.03 -5.59
CA ARG A 49 7.29 -4.47 -4.39
C ARG A 49 6.32 -4.33 -3.21
N CYS A 50 5.02 -4.17 -3.48
CA CYS A 50 4.03 -4.05 -2.42
C CYS A 50 3.94 -5.31 -1.54
N THR A 51 4.23 -6.49 -2.08
CA THR A 51 4.10 -7.77 -1.35
C THR A 51 5.42 -8.50 -1.13
N PHE A 52 6.50 -8.08 -1.79
CA PHE A 52 7.80 -8.76 -1.71
C PHE A 52 8.98 -7.79 -1.81
N GLN A 53 10.03 -8.04 -1.01
CA GLN A 53 11.31 -7.34 -1.09
C GLN A 53 12.48 -8.32 -0.95
N LEU A 54 13.61 -7.98 -1.57
CA LEU A 54 14.88 -8.63 -1.27
C LEU A 54 15.45 -8.10 0.06
N LYS A 55 16.29 -8.91 0.72
CA LYS A 55 16.84 -8.62 2.06
C LYS A 55 17.46 -7.22 2.23
N ALA A 56 18.13 -6.70 1.21
CA ALA A 56 18.81 -5.40 1.25
C ALA A 56 17.96 -4.24 0.70
N GLU A 57 16.72 -4.51 0.29
CA GLU A 57 15.77 -3.52 -0.23
C GLU A 57 14.69 -3.19 0.79
N ARG A 58 13.98 -2.09 0.55
CA ARG A 58 12.83 -1.63 1.34
C ARG A 58 11.58 -1.63 0.46
N ASN A 59 10.41 -1.66 1.08
CA ASN A 59 9.15 -1.34 0.40
C ASN A 59 9.07 0.19 0.15
N TYR A 60 7.96 0.69 -0.40
CA TYR A 60 7.74 2.12 -0.64
C TYR A 60 7.83 2.94 0.65
N HIS A 61 8.36 4.17 0.55
CA HIS A 61 8.67 4.99 1.71
C HIS A 61 7.45 5.32 2.58
N ILE A 62 6.26 5.48 1.97
CA ILE A 62 5.03 5.85 2.67
C ILE A 62 4.71 4.95 3.87
N PHE A 63 4.95 3.64 3.76
CA PHE A 63 4.65 2.71 4.87
C PHE A 63 5.41 3.08 6.13
N TYR A 64 6.68 3.43 5.98
CA TYR A 64 7.55 3.72 7.11
C TYR A 64 7.43 5.18 7.57
N GLN A 65 7.10 6.09 6.66
CA GLN A 65 6.67 7.44 7.02
C GLN A 65 5.45 7.38 7.96
N ILE A 66 4.43 6.59 7.64
CA ILE A 66 3.26 6.40 8.50
C ILE A 66 3.66 5.78 9.85
N LEU A 67 4.50 4.74 9.84
CA LEU A 67 4.96 4.05 11.05
C LEU A 67 5.92 4.88 11.92
N SER A 68 6.43 6.00 11.43
CA SER A 68 7.34 6.90 12.16
C SER A 68 6.72 7.49 13.44
N ASN A 69 5.39 7.38 13.60
CA ASN A 69 4.62 7.94 14.71
C ASN A 69 4.70 9.47 14.82
N GLN A 70 5.10 10.17 13.76
CA GLN A 70 5.13 11.63 13.75
C GLN A 70 3.71 12.24 13.73
N LYS A 71 2.72 11.48 13.26
CA LYS A 71 1.29 11.77 13.34
C LYS A 71 0.55 10.60 14.02
N PRO A 72 0.54 10.52 15.36
CA PRO A 72 0.01 9.37 16.10
C PRO A 72 -1.45 9.03 15.78
N GLU A 73 -2.25 10.03 15.43
CA GLU A 73 -3.63 9.86 15.01
C GLU A 73 -3.78 8.95 13.78
N LEU A 74 -2.74 8.84 12.94
CA LEU A 74 -2.73 7.90 11.82
C LEU A 74 -2.62 6.46 12.31
N LEU A 75 -1.83 6.17 13.33
CA LEU A 75 -1.70 4.80 13.85
C LEU A 75 -3.04 4.30 14.40
N ASP A 76 -3.72 5.14 15.18
CA ASP A 76 -5.04 4.84 15.73
C ASP A 76 -6.09 4.68 14.62
N MET A 77 -6.12 5.59 13.65
CA MET A 77 -7.06 5.54 12.52
C MET A 77 -6.88 4.28 11.67
N LEU A 78 -5.64 3.86 11.47
CA LEU A 78 -5.26 2.73 10.61
C LEU A 78 -5.22 1.39 11.36
N LEU A 79 -5.47 1.39 12.67
CA LEU A 79 -5.42 0.20 13.54
C LEU A 79 -4.07 -0.50 13.47
N ILE A 80 -2.98 0.27 13.40
CA ILE A 80 -1.60 -0.21 13.29
C ILE A 80 -0.76 0.22 14.49
N THR A 81 0.21 -0.61 14.85
CA THR A 81 1.35 -0.29 15.71
C THR A 81 2.44 0.46 14.92
N ASN A 82 3.45 0.99 15.61
CA ASN A 82 4.64 1.60 15.00
C ASN A 82 5.77 0.59 14.70
N ASN A 83 5.57 -0.71 14.98
CA ASN A 83 6.59 -1.72 14.74
C ASN A 83 6.45 -2.28 13.31
N PRO A 84 7.40 -2.03 12.39
CA PRO A 84 7.29 -2.52 11.01
C PRO A 84 7.27 -4.05 10.90
N TYR A 85 7.89 -4.76 11.84
CA TYR A 85 7.92 -6.24 11.84
C TYR A 85 6.58 -6.89 12.16
N ASP A 86 5.57 -6.11 12.58
CA ASP A 86 4.21 -6.60 12.73
C ASP A 86 3.53 -6.81 11.37
N TYR A 87 4.12 -6.35 10.25
CA TYR A 87 3.51 -6.35 8.91
C TYR A 87 4.38 -7.05 7.87
N SER A 88 3.97 -8.26 7.47
CA SER A 88 4.80 -9.15 6.63
C SER A 88 5.19 -8.55 5.26
N TYR A 89 4.32 -7.71 4.67
CA TYR A 89 4.53 -7.13 3.35
C TYR A 89 5.57 -6.01 3.32
N ILE A 90 5.97 -5.45 4.46
CA ILE A 90 6.91 -4.32 4.52
C ILE A 90 8.17 -4.63 5.33
N SER A 91 8.31 -5.86 5.84
CA SER A 91 9.37 -6.24 6.78
C SER A 91 10.25 -7.39 6.31
N GLN A 92 10.24 -7.72 5.02
CA GLN A 92 11.05 -8.83 4.46
C GLN A 92 12.50 -8.43 4.19
N GLY A 93 12.73 -7.13 3.99
CA GLY A 93 14.05 -6.54 3.81
C GLY A 93 14.35 -5.51 4.88
N GLU A 94 14.95 -4.40 4.47
CA GLU A 94 15.34 -3.31 5.35
C GLU A 94 14.14 -2.46 5.73
N VAL A 95 14.03 -2.11 7.01
CA VAL A 95 12.93 -1.29 7.53
C VAL A 95 13.37 0.15 7.83
N THR A 96 14.67 0.42 7.82
CA THR A 96 15.28 1.75 8.02
C THR A 96 16.30 2.05 6.94
N VAL A 97 16.56 3.34 6.70
CA VAL A 97 17.54 3.81 5.72
C VAL A 97 18.29 4.98 6.35
N ALA A 98 19.62 4.88 6.49
CA ALA A 98 20.40 5.87 7.24
C ALA A 98 20.34 7.29 6.65
N SER A 99 20.10 7.41 5.35
CA SER A 99 20.03 8.69 4.63
C SER A 99 18.64 9.33 4.64
N ILE A 100 17.62 8.69 5.23
CA ILE A 100 16.22 9.13 5.19
C ILE A 100 15.66 9.25 6.61
N ASN A 101 15.04 10.39 6.92
CA ASN A 101 14.29 10.59 8.16
C ASN A 101 12.78 10.46 7.88
N ASP A 102 12.22 9.26 8.11
CA ASP A 102 10.81 8.98 7.80
C ASP A 102 9.82 9.89 8.56
N SER A 103 10.19 10.39 9.75
CA SER A 103 9.36 11.32 10.53
C SER A 103 9.23 12.68 9.84
N GLU A 104 10.35 13.26 9.39
CA GLU A 104 10.34 14.54 8.67
C GLU A 104 9.66 14.40 7.30
N GLU A 105 9.92 13.29 6.61
CA GLU A 105 9.31 12.99 5.31
C GLU A 105 7.79 12.80 5.40
N LEU A 106 7.25 12.27 6.51
CA LEU A 106 5.80 12.20 6.71
C LEU A 106 5.17 13.60 6.72
N LEU A 107 5.77 14.57 7.43
CA LEU A 107 5.25 15.93 7.51
C LEU A 107 5.30 16.62 6.14
N ALA A 108 6.39 16.42 5.39
CA ALA A 108 6.54 16.94 4.04
C ALA A 108 5.49 16.34 3.09
N THR A 109 5.23 15.04 3.20
CA THR A 109 4.23 14.32 2.40
C THR A 109 2.81 14.77 2.73
N ASP A 110 2.47 14.87 4.02
CA ASP A 110 1.15 15.32 4.47
C ASP A 110 0.86 16.77 4.03
N SER A 111 1.85 17.65 4.16
CA SER A 111 1.75 19.04 3.69
C SER A 111 1.65 19.12 2.17
N ALA A 112 2.31 18.21 1.45
CA ALA A 112 2.23 18.17 -0.01
C ALA A 112 0.81 17.83 -0.50
N PHE A 113 0.06 16.97 0.19
CA PHE A 113 -1.35 16.72 -0.13
C PHE A 113 -2.20 18.00 0.02
N ASP A 114 -1.97 18.78 1.08
CA ASP A 114 -2.69 20.03 1.31
C ASP A 114 -2.39 21.07 0.21
N VAL A 115 -1.12 21.21 -0.18
CA VAL A 115 -0.70 22.11 -1.27
C VAL A 115 -1.27 21.67 -2.63
N LEU A 116 -1.40 20.36 -2.85
CA LEU A 116 -2.01 19.81 -4.06
C LEU A 116 -3.55 19.92 -4.07
N GLY A 117 -4.16 20.38 -2.98
CA GLY A 117 -5.59 20.62 -2.89
C GLY A 117 -6.43 19.39 -2.56
N PHE A 118 -5.82 18.33 -1.99
CA PHE A 118 -6.58 17.20 -1.46
C PHE A 118 -7.40 17.66 -0.26
N THR A 119 -8.66 17.24 -0.22
CA THR A 119 -9.50 17.42 0.97
C THR A 119 -8.99 16.57 2.13
N PRO A 120 -9.29 16.93 3.39
CA PRO A 120 -8.97 16.10 4.54
C PRO A 120 -9.49 14.66 4.40
N GLU A 121 -10.70 14.49 3.85
CA GLU A 121 -11.34 13.19 3.62
C GLU A 121 -10.59 12.36 2.58
N GLU A 122 -10.16 12.96 1.46
CA GLU A 122 -9.36 12.26 0.44
C GLU A 122 -8.00 11.85 0.99
N LYS A 123 -7.33 12.74 1.73
CA LYS A 123 -6.05 12.45 2.38
C LYS A 123 -6.18 11.29 3.37
N MET A 124 -7.24 11.29 4.20
CA MET A 124 -7.58 10.16 5.08
C MET A 124 -7.86 8.88 4.29
N GLY A 125 -8.56 8.97 3.16
CA GLY A 125 -8.81 7.84 2.27
C GLY A 125 -7.53 7.21 1.75
N VAL A 126 -6.57 8.02 1.31
CA VAL A 126 -5.25 7.57 0.85
C VAL A 126 -4.51 6.82 1.97
N TYR A 127 -4.49 7.36 3.19
CA TYR A 127 -3.87 6.68 4.32
C TYR A 127 -4.60 5.38 4.69
N LYS A 128 -5.94 5.36 4.70
CA LYS A 128 -6.75 4.14 4.97
C LYS A 128 -6.45 3.02 3.98
N LEU A 129 -6.37 3.33 2.68
CA LEU A 129 -5.99 2.35 1.66
C LEU A 129 -4.57 1.82 1.90
N THR A 130 -3.64 2.70 2.28
CA THR A 130 -2.25 2.32 2.56
C THR A 130 -2.15 1.41 3.80
N GLY A 131 -2.87 1.75 4.88
CA GLY A 131 -2.96 0.93 6.09
C GLY A 131 -3.59 -0.45 5.83
N ALA A 132 -4.62 -0.49 4.98
CA ALA A 132 -5.27 -1.75 4.59
C ALA A 132 -4.29 -2.71 3.91
N ILE A 133 -3.37 -2.21 3.05
CA ILE A 133 -2.34 -3.05 2.40
C ILE A 133 -1.45 -3.76 3.42
N MET A 134 -1.10 -3.09 4.52
CA MET A 134 -0.30 -3.71 5.59
C MET A 134 -1.06 -4.85 6.28
N HIS A 135 -2.37 -4.66 6.55
CA HIS A 135 -3.22 -5.69 7.14
C HIS A 135 -3.50 -6.86 6.18
N TYR A 136 -3.64 -6.61 4.87
CA TYR A 136 -3.75 -7.67 3.86
C TYR A 136 -2.58 -8.66 3.94
N GLY A 137 -1.35 -8.16 4.12
CA GLY A 137 -0.17 -9.02 4.26
C GLY A 137 -0.16 -9.91 5.50
N ASN A 138 -0.99 -9.60 6.50
CA ASN A 138 -1.09 -10.36 7.74
C ASN A 138 -2.25 -11.36 7.75
N MET A 139 -3.06 -11.41 6.70
CA MET A 139 -4.07 -12.46 6.57
C MET A 139 -3.38 -13.82 6.46
N ARG A 140 -3.83 -14.77 7.28
CA ARG A 140 -3.32 -16.14 7.28
C ARG A 140 -4.43 -17.08 6.90
N PHE A 141 -4.07 -18.10 6.14
CA PHE A 141 -4.98 -19.14 5.69
C PHE A 141 -4.34 -20.49 5.98
N LYS A 142 -5.18 -21.48 6.23
CA LYS A 142 -4.78 -22.88 6.44
C LYS A 142 -5.61 -23.80 5.56
N GLN A 143 -5.06 -24.98 5.31
CA GLN A 143 -5.78 -26.00 4.58
C GLN A 143 -6.85 -26.63 5.48
N LYS A 144 -8.05 -26.76 4.95
CA LYS A 144 -9.14 -27.46 5.63
C LYS A 144 -8.82 -28.95 5.72
N GLN A 145 -9.04 -29.59 6.88
CA GLN A 145 -8.54 -30.95 7.18
C GLN A 145 -8.90 -32.08 6.19
N ARG A 146 -9.96 -31.91 5.39
CA ARG A 146 -10.47 -32.95 4.47
C ARG A 146 -10.65 -32.45 3.04
N GLU A 147 -10.20 -31.24 2.75
CA GLU A 147 -10.34 -30.59 1.44
C GLU A 147 -9.02 -29.92 1.06
N GLU A 148 -8.78 -29.68 -0.23
CA GLU A 148 -7.62 -28.90 -0.69
C GLU A 148 -7.84 -27.38 -0.58
N GLN A 149 -9.00 -26.95 -0.08
CA GLN A 149 -9.41 -25.55 -0.01
C GLN A 149 -8.84 -24.85 1.23
N ALA A 150 -8.59 -23.55 1.06
CA ALA A 150 -8.19 -22.64 2.12
C ALA A 150 -9.37 -22.21 3.01
N GLU A 151 -9.09 -22.07 4.30
CA GLU A 151 -9.94 -21.38 5.28
C GLU A 151 -9.10 -20.36 6.07
N PRO A 152 -9.70 -19.28 6.58
CA PRO A 152 -8.97 -18.29 7.37
C PRO A 152 -8.39 -18.92 8.65
N ASP A 153 -7.14 -18.60 8.95
CA ASP A 153 -6.47 -18.95 10.21
C ASP A 153 -6.46 -17.74 11.16
N GLY A 154 -7.65 -17.38 11.61
CA GLY A 154 -7.93 -16.13 12.33
C GLY A 154 -8.47 -15.04 11.39
N THR A 155 -9.22 -14.09 11.95
CA THR A 155 -9.91 -13.05 11.17
C THR A 155 -9.45 -11.64 11.47
N GLU A 156 -8.63 -11.41 12.51
CA GLU A 156 -8.29 -10.06 12.99
C GLU A 156 -7.74 -9.15 11.87
N ALA A 157 -6.80 -9.66 11.07
CA ALA A 157 -6.23 -8.91 9.95
C ALA A 157 -7.29 -8.61 8.87
N ALA A 158 -8.19 -9.55 8.60
CA ALA A 158 -9.29 -9.36 7.66
C ALA A 158 -10.34 -8.36 8.17
N ASP A 159 -10.64 -8.39 9.47
CA ASP A 159 -11.57 -7.47 10.12
C ASP A 159 -11.04 -6.03 10.08
N LYS A 160 -9.75 -5.83 10.40
CA LYS A 160 -9.09 -4.51 10.29
C LYS A 160 -9.07 -4.02 8.83
N THR A 161 -8.72 -4.89 7.90
CA THR A 161 -8.72 -4.56 6.47
C THR A 161 -10.11 -4.16 5.98
N ALA A 162 -11.13 -4.96 6.30
CA ALA A 162 -12.51 -4.71 5.91
C ALA A 162 -13.03 -3.38 6.50
N TYR A 163 -12.70 -3.09 7.77
CA TYR A 163 -13.04 -1.81 8.41
C TYR A 163 -12.46 -0.62 7.66
N LEU A 164 -11.17 -0.66 7.31
CA LEU A 164 -10.50 0.45 6.59
C LEU A 164 -11.03 0.62 5.17
N MET A 165 -11.43 -0.48 4.51
CA MET A 165 -11.97 -0.50 3.16
C MET A 165 -13.48 -0.22 3.09
N GLY A 166 -14.18 -0.18 4.23
CA GLY A 166 -15.64 -0.05 4.28
C GLY A 166 -16.38 -1.29 3.74
N LEU A 167 -15.82 -2.49 3.94
CA LEU A 167 -16.34 -3.77 3.46
C LEU A 167 -16.85 -4.65 4.60
N ASN A 168 -17.62 -5.69 4.26
CA ASN A 168 -17.94 -6.76 5.19
C ASN A 168 -16.78 -7.78 5.23
N SER A 169 -16.28 -8.10 6.42
CA SER A 169 -15.14 -9.02 6.60
C SER A 169 -15.43 -10.45 6.12
N ALA A 170 -16.63 -10.97 6.39
CA ALA A 170 -17.01 -12.31 5.94
C ALA A 170 -17.10 -12.39 4.41
N ASP A 171 -17.61 -11.35 3.76
CA ASP A 171 -17.64 -11.26 2.30
C ASP A 171 -16.23 -11.13 1.70
N LEU A 172 -15.32 -10.40 2.36
CA LEU A 172 -13.93 -10.30 1.95
C LEU A 172 -13.24 -11.67 1.98
N ILE A 173 -13.32 -12.38 3.11
CA ILE A 173 -12.75 -13.73 3.26
C ILE A 173 -13.36 -14.69 2.25
N LYS A 174 -14.68 -14.67 2.08
CA LYS A 174 -15.38 -15.49 1.09
C LYS A 174 -14.91 -15.18 -0.33
N GLY A 175 -14.69 -13.91 -0.66
CA GLY A 175 -14.18 -13.49 -1.97
C GLY A 175 -12.78 -13.99 -2.25
N LEU A 176 -11.92 -14.08 -1.22
CA LEU A 176 -10.56 -14.60 -1.31
C LEU A 176 -10.53 -16.13 -1.43
N CYS A 177 -11.23 -16.86 -0.56
CA CYS A 177 -11.24 -18.32 -0.58
C CYS A 177 -12.10 -18.92 -1.69
N HIS A 178 -13.20 -18.25 -2.06
CA HIS A 178 -14.22 -18.75 -3.00
C HIS A 178 -14.63 -17.68 -4.02
N PRO A 179 -13.70 -17.16 -4.83
CA PRO A 179 -14.00 -16.16 -5.85
C PRO A 179 -15.01 -16.68 -6.89
N ARG A 180 -15.84 -15.75 -7.37
CA ARG A 180 -16.74 -15.99 -8.51
C ARG A 180 -16.00 -15.68 -9.81
N VAL A 181 -15.74 -16.71 -10.59
CA VAL A 181 -15.02 -16.62 -11.87
C VAL A 181 -16.02 -16.68 -13.01
N LYS A 182 -15.90 -15.77 -13.97
CA LYS A 182 -16.69 -15.80 -15.20
C LYS A 182 -16.09 -16.82 -16.16
N VAL A 183 -16.87 -17.82 -16.55
CA VAL A 183 -16.48 -18.85 -17.52
C VAL A 183 -17.49 -18.82 -18.65
N GLY A 184 -17.09 -18.24 -19.80
CA GLY A 184 -18.00 -17.94 -20.89
C GLY A 184 -19.10 -16.96 -20.46
N ASN A 185 -20.36 -17.41 -20.50
CA ASN A 185 -21.53 -16.61 -20.10
C ASN A 185 -22.01 -16.86 -18.66
N GLU A 186 -21.40 -17.81 -17.95
CA GLU A 186 -21.81 -18.19 -16.59
C GLU A 186 -20.79 -17.77 -15.53
N TYR A 187 -21.24 -17.69 -14.27
CA TYR A 187 -20.38 -17.45 -13.12
C TYR A 187 -20.33 -18.69 -12.25
N VAL A 188 -19.12 -19.17 -11.98
CA VAL A 188 -18.88 -20.34 -11.14
C VAL A 188 -18.06 -19.93 -9.93
N THR A 189 -18.42 -20.45 -8.76
CA THR A 189 -17.64 -20.29 -7.54
C THR A 189 -16.50 -21.30 -7.54
N LYS A 190 -15.25 -20.83 -7.44
CA LYS A 190 -14.06 -21.68 -7.41
C LYS A 190 -13.37 -21.57 -6.05
N GLY A 191 -13.26 -22.67 -5.31
CA GLY A 191 -12.42 -22.74 -4.12
C GLY A 191 -10.94 -22.62 -4.47
N GLN A 192 -10.19 -21.85 -3.69
CA GLN A 192 -8.74 -21.70 -3.81
C GLN A 192 -8.01 -22.57 -2.78
N SER A 193 -6.81 -23.06 -3.13
CA SER A 193 -5.85 -23.62 -2.17
C SER A 193 -5.15 -22.52 -1.37
N VAL A 194 -4.44 -22.87 -0.30
CA VAL A 194 -3.73 -21.87 0.54
C VAL A 194 -2.73 -21.04 -0.28
N ASP A 195 -1.99 -21.65 -1.19
CA ASP A 195 -1.01 -20.93 -2.03
C ASP A 195 -1.66 -20.03 -3.09
N GLN A 196 -2.95 -20.25 -3.40
CA GLN A 196 -3.69 -19.47 -4.39
C GLN A 196 -4.38 -18.24 -3.79
N VAL A 197 -4.62 -18.25 -2.48
CA VAL A 197 -5.17 -17.11 -1.72
C VAL A 197 -4.05 -16.14 -1.39
#